data_AF-A0A1G4I2M2-F1
#
_entry.id   AF-A0A1G4I2M2-F1
#
_cell.length_a   1.000
_cell.length_b   1.000
_cell.length_c   1.000
_cell.angle_alpha   90.00
_cell.angle_beta   90.00
_cell.angle_gamma   90.00
#
_symmetry.space_group_name_H-M   'P 1'
#
loop_
_entity.id
_entity.type
_entity.pdbx_description
1 polymer ?
#
loop_
_entity_poly.entity_id
_entity_poly.type
_entity_poly.pdbx_seq_one_letter_code
_entity_poly.pdbx_strand_id
1 'polypeptide(L)'
;MSTSAILTTELVFFLVTAVWRTTATAGDASNAADFSVLCTLEQLASTDLTATYKAIELPPSAVTAIDEIVAAATSQANISAVPDAITKPEEDAATDACQKQSGDKGECVAHWLKWHKIKKDLKEKGKKYQYQPLSIAKRENPAAAQYQLELARIVKAEHGKANKAKNIADNELKAASNAATKHMQNAQFGASKTVFHKVTANIAHMATSRTASRKSPYSGKSLAHDLMCLCAEDSTGSAKFCGFEVKGCNSGA
;
A
#
# COMPACT_ATOMS: atom_id res chain seq x y z
N MET A 1 -20.12 25.65 -12.80
CA MET A 1 -19.83 24.53 -13.73
C MET A 1 -18.39 24.13 -13.47
N SER A 2 -18.00 22.94 -13.02
CA SER A 2 -18.62 21.62 -13.12
C SER A 2 -18.45 20.86 -11.81
N THR A 3 -19.47 20.06 -11.51
CA THR A 3 -19.57 19.04 -10.46
C THR A 3 -18.51 17.95 -10.59
N SER A 4 -17.97 17.48 -9.47
CA SER A 4 -17.35 16.16 -9.36
C SER A 4 -17.87 15.48 -8.09
N ALA A 5 -19.16 15.17 -8.16
CA ALA A 5 -19.68 13.98 -7.52
C ALA A 5 -19.27 12.75 -8.37
N ILE A 6 -19.50 11.57 -7.82
CA ILE A 6 -19.38 10.23 -8.43
C ILE A 6 -17.99 9.60 -8.23
N LEU A 7 -17.89 8.70 -7.25
CA LEU A 7 -17.87 7.25 -7.47
C LEU A 7 -17.80 6.52 -6.12
N THR A 8 -18.93 6.50 -5.41
CA THR A 8 -19.27 5.41 -4.48
C THR A 8 -19.60 4.21 -5.36
N THR A 9 -18.63 3.35 -5.61
CA THR A 9 -18.84 2.13 -6.40
C THR A 9 -19.61 1.13 -5.54
N GLU A 10 -20.91 1.02 -5.78
CA GLU A 10 -21.73 -0.11 -5.34
C GLU A 10 -21.11 -1.40 -5.89
N LEU A 11 -20.71 -2.28 -4.99
CA LEU A 11 -20.20 -3.60 -5.31
C LEU A 11 -21.41 -4.47 -5.72
N VAL A 12 -21.73 -4.47 -7.01
CA VAL A 12 -22.77 -5.33 -7.58
C VAL A 12 -22.29 -6.78 -7.53
N PHE A 13 -22.85 -7.56 -6.61
CA PHE A 13 -22.70 -9.01 -6.55
C PHE A 13 -23.35 -9.67 -7.78
N PHE A 14 -22.54 -10.15 -8.72
CA PHE A 14 -23.00 -11.08 -9.76
C PHE A 14 -22.96 -12.51 -9.21
N LEU A 15 -24.13 -13.04 -8.84
CA LEU A 15 -24.36 -14.46 -8.62
C LEU A 15 -24.40 -15.19 -9.98
N VAL A 16 -23.34 -15.94 -10.31
CA VAL A 16 -23.38 -16.89 -11.43
C VAL A 16 -23.60 -18.29 -10.87
N THR A 17 -24.83 -18.76 -10.93
CA THR A 17 -25.21 -20.14 -10.62
C THR A 17 -24.99 -21.04 -11.83
N ALA A 18 -23.83 -21.70 -11.90
CA ALA A 18 -23.63 -22.86 -12.77
C ALA A 18 -23.62 -24.14 -11.91
N VAL A 19 -24.80 -24.59 -11.48
CA VAL A 19 -24.93 -25.87 -10.77
C VAL A 19 -24.85 -27.00 -11.80
N TRP A 20 -23.70 -27.67 -11.85
CA TRP A 20 -23.56 -28.95 -12.55
C TRP A 20 -24.40 -29.99 -11.82
N ARG A 21 -25.53 -30.40 -12.43
CA ARG A 21 -26.36 -31.50 -11.92
C ARG A 21 -25.78 -32.83 -12.38
N THR A 22 -24.89 -33.41 -11.60
CA THR A 22 -24.56 -34.84 -11.69
C THR A 22 -25.51 -35.64 -10.81
N THR A 23 -25.89 -36.84 -11.24
CA THR A 23 -26.70 -37.79 -10.44
C THR A 23 -25.97 -38.14 -9.15
N ALA A 24 -26.36 -37.49 -8.06
CA ALA A 24 -25.82 -37.67 -6.73
C ALA A 24 -26.59 -38.77 -5.97
N THR A 25 -25.90 -39.60 -5.20
CA THR A 25 -26.54 -40.56 -4.28
C THR A 25 -27.33 -39.79 -3.23
N ALA A 26 -28.40 -40.35 -2.66
CA ALA A 26 -29.15 -39.66 -1.61
C ALA A 26 -28.22 -39.27 -0.44
N GLY A 27 -28.07 -37.96 -0.18
CA GLY A 27 -27.16 -37.41 0.83
C GLY A 27 -25.85 -36.82 0.29
N ASP A 28 -25.48 -37.11 -0.96
CA ASP A 28 -24.36 -36.43 -1.64
C ASP A 28 -24.77 -35.00 -2.02
N ALA A 29 -23.79 -34.09 -2.02
CA ALA A 29 -23.94 -32.68 -2.36
C ALA A 29 -24.97 -31.92 -1.50
N SER A 30 -25.34 -32.42 -0.32
CA SER A 30 -26.32 -31.79 0.59
C SER A 30 -25.93 -30.35 0.98
N ASN A 31 -24.62 -30.05 0.99
CA ASN A 31 -24.07 -28.75 1.37
C ASN A 31 -23.48 -28.00 0.18
N ALA A 32 -23.77 -28.40 -1.07
CA ALA A 32 -23.15 -27.81 -2.26
C ALA A 32 -23.43 -26.30 -2.40
N ALA A 33 -24.62 -25.83 -2.00
CA ALA A 33 -24.94 -24.40 -2.03
C ALA A 33 -24.07 -23.60 -1.04
N ASP A 34 -23.97 -24.07 0.21
CA ASP A 34 -23.16 -23.43 1.24
C ASP A 34 -21.66 -23.47 0.88
N PHE A 35 -21.21 -24.59 0.30
CA PHE A 35 -19.85 -24.73 -0.21
C PHE A 35 -19.53 -23.71 -1.30
N SER A 36 -20.45 -23.47 -2.24
CA SER A 36 -20.27 -22.46 -3.29
C SER A 36 -20.12 -21.05 -2.73
N VAL A 37 -20.88 -20.71 -1.67
CA VAL A 37 -20.76 -19.42 -1.00
C VAL A 37 -19.39 -19.29 -0.32
N LEU A 38 -18.96 -20.31 0.43
CA LEU A 38 -17.67 -20.30 1.11
C LEU A 38 -16.49 -20.25 0.12
N CYS A 39 -16.58 -20.91 -1.04
CA CYS A 39 -15.58 -20.81 -2.10
C CYS A 39 -15.49 -19.38 -2.68
N THR A 40 -16.62 -18.70 -2.82
CA THR A 40 -16.65 -17.31 -3.30
C THR A 40 -15.96 -16.37 -2.29
N LEU A 41 -16.23 -16.58 -1.00
CA LEU A 41 -15.59 -15.83 0.07
C LEU A 41 -14.09 -16.12 0.16
N GLU A 42 -13.68 -17.37 -0.05
CA GLU A 42 -12.27 -17.76 -0.09
C GLU A 42 -11.53 -17.09 -1.25
N GLN A 43 -12.12 -17.09 -2.46
CA GLN A 43 -11.55 -16.40 -3.62
C GLN A 43 -11.36 -14.90 -3.37
N LEU A 44 -12.34 -14.25 -2.74
CA LEU A 44 -12.24 -12.84 -2.36
C LEU A 44 -11.10 -12.63 -1.36
N ALA A 45 -10.98 -13.50 -0.36
CA ALA A 45 -9.96 -13.37 0.68
C ALA A 45 -8.55 -13.74 0.20
N SER A 46 -8.41 -14.56 -0.85
CA SER A 46 -7.14 -14.89 -1.51
C SER A 46 -6.65 -13.81 -2.48
N THR A 47 -7.44 -12.75 -2.71
CA THR A 47 -7.10 -11.71 -3.68
C THR A 47 -5.88 -10.91 -3.22
N ASP A 48 -4.89 -10.77 -4.11
CA ASP A 48 -3.76 -9.88 -3.87
C ASP A 48 -4.20 -8.41 -3.98
N LEU A 49 -4.50 -7.82 -2.83
CA LEU A 49 -4.88 -6.42 -2.70
C LEU A 49 -3.75 -5.47 -3.13
N THR A 50 -2.48 -5.88 -3.01
CA THR A 50 -1.34 -5.02 -3.38
C THR A 50 -1.17 -4.91 -4.90
N ALA A 51 -1.53 -5.98 -5.63
CA ALA A 51 -1.61 -5.94 -7.09
C ALA A 51 -2.84 -5.16 -7.59
N THR A 52 -3.95 -5.20 -6.84
CA THR A 52 -5.23 -4.57 -7.20
C THR A 52 -5.22 -3.06 -6.94
N TYR A 53 -4.66 -2.63 -5.80
CA TYR A 53 -4.61 -1.23 -5.38
C TYR A 53 -3.18 -0.70 -5.41
N LYS A 54 -2.60 -0.62 -6.61
CA LYS A 54 -1.27 -0.02 -6.77
C LYS A 54 -1.29 1.46 -6.43
N ALA A 55 -0.28 1.89 -5.67
CA ALA A 55 0.01 3.30 -5.51
C ALA A 55 0.20 3.94 -6.89
N ILE A 56 -0.40 5.11 -7.08
CA ILE A 56 -0.12 5.92 -8.27
C ILE A 56 1.37 6.26 -8.22
N GLU A 57 2.10 5.89 -9.27
CA GLU A 57 3.48 6.33 -9.43
C GLU A 57 3.45 7.84 -9.66
N LEU A 58 3.90 8.59 -8.66
CA LEU A 58 4.01 10.03 -8.78
C LEU A 58 5.06 10.31 -9.85
N PRO A 59 4.72 11.00 -10.95
CA PRO A 59 5.68 11.27 -12.00
C PRO A 59 6.86 12.06 -11.41
N PRO A 60 8.07 11.48 -11.34
CA PRO A 60 9.23 12.16 -10.76
C PRO A 60 9.65 13.39 -11.61
N SER A 61 9.16 13.49 -12.84
CA SER A 61 9.59 14.46 -13.84
C SER A 61 9.19 15.91 -13.52
N ALA A 62 8.04 16.16 -12.90
CA ALA A 62 7.54 17.52 -12.74
C ALA A 62 8.26 18.29 -11.61
N VAL A 63 8.43 17.66 -10.44
CA VAL A 63 9.14 18.27 -9.29
C VAL A 63 10.63 18.44 -9.62
N THR A 64 11.24 17.44 -10.25
CA THR A 64 12.64 17.55 -10.69
C THR A 64 12.82 18.63 -11.77
N ALA A 65 11.87 18.80 -12.69
CA ALA A 65 11.93 19.90 -13.67
C ALA A 65 11.81 21.28 -12.99
N ILE A 66 10.96 21.41 -11.96
CA ILE A 66 10.86 22.64 -11.17
C ILE A 66 12.17 22.91 -10.42
N ASP A 67 12.78 21.89 -9.83
CA ASP A 67 14.07 22.00 -9.14
C ASP A 67 15.21 22.41 -10.10
N GLU A 68 15.19 21.92 -11.35
CA GLU A 68 16.11 22.38 -12.41
C GLU A 68 15.87 23.83 -12.82
N ILE A 69 14.61 24.27 -12.94
CA ILE A 69 14.29 25.67 -13.24
C ILE A 69 14.77 26.59 -12.11
N VAL A 70 14.58 26.17 -10.85
CA VAL A 70 15.09 26.87 -9.66
C VAL A 70 16.61 26.97 -9.69
N ALA A 71 17.30 25.88 -9.98
CA ALA A 71 18.75 25.89 -10.14
C ALA A 71 19.23 26.83 -11.25
N ALA A 72 18.54 26.80 -12.39
CA ALA A 72 18.88 27.63 -13.54
C ALA A 72 18.69 29.13 -13.24
N ALA A 73 17.66 29.47 -12.46
CA ALA A 73 17.24 30.84 -12.20
C ALA A 73 17.81 31.49 -10.92
N THR A 74 18.38 30.71 -9.99
CA THR A 74 18.88 31.26 -8.72
C THR A 74 20.24 31.94 -8.82
N SER A 75 20.55 32.79 -7.86
CA SER A 75 21.85 33.45 -7.75
C SER A 75 22.97 32.47 -7.37
N GLN A 76 24.20 32.78 -7.81
CA GLN A 76 25.38 31.98 -7.46
C GLN A 76 25.59 31.93 -5.92
N ALA A 77 25.19 32.96 -5.19
CA ALA A 77 25.28 33.02 -3.74
C ALA A 77 24.49 31.88 -3.05
N ASN A 78 23.28 31.56 -3.53
CA ASN A 78 22.48 30.46 -2.98
C ASN A 78 23.11 29.08 -3.29
N ILE A 79 23.73 28.92 -4.45
CA ILE A 79 24.40 27.68 -4.88
C ILE A 79 25.71 27.47 -4.11
N SER A 80 26.46 28.55 -3.87
CA SER A 80 27.73 28.54 -3.16
C SER A 80 27.58 28.42 -1.64
N ALA A 81 26.38 28.67 -1.09
CA ALA A 81 26.10 28.56 0.34
C ALA A 81 26.08 27.11 0.86
N VAL A 82 26.07 26.11 -0.04
CA VAL A 82 26.02 24.70 0.31
C VAL A 82 27.22 23.94 -0.27
N PRO A 83 27.97 23.17 0.53
CA PRO A 83 29.12 22.41 0.05
C PRO A 83 28.73 21.28 -0.92
N ASP A 84 29.65 20.89 -1.81
CA ASP A 84 29.46 19.78 -2.76
C ASP A 84 29.54 18.39 -2.14
N ALA A 85 30.14 18.30 -0.95
CA ALA A 85 30.33 17.08 -0.21
C ALA A 85 30.10 17.36 1.27
N ILE A 86 29.38 16.44 1.92
CA ILE A 86 29.13 16.45 3.35
C ILE A 86 29.78 15.21 3.97
N THR A 87 30.33 15.36 5.16
CA THR A 87 30.99 14.27 5.91
C THR A 87 30.12 13.71 7.03
N LYS A 88 28.89 14.22 7.14
CA LYS A 88 27.91 13.91 8.19
C LYS A 88 26.54 13.61 7.56
N PRO A 89 25.58 13.06 8.31
CA PRO A 89 24.19 13.01 7.87
C PRO A 89 23.68 14.38 7.43
N GLU A 90 22.81 14.39 6.42
CA GLU A 90 22.37 15.62 5.73
C GLU A 90 21.67 16.61 6.67
N GLU A 91 20.82 16.12 7.57
CA GLU A 91 20.11 16.94 8.57
C GLU A 91 21.06 17.55 9.60
N ASP A 92 22.09 16.81 10.02
CA ASP A 92 23.11 17.30 10.95
C ASP A 92 23.96 18.39 10.30
N ALA A 93 24.36 18.19 9.03
CA ALA A 93 25.12 19.18 8.27
C ALA A 93 24.32 20.48 8.05
N ALA A 94 23.02 20.37 7.77
CA ALA A 94 22.13 21.53 7.63
C ALA A 94 21.98 22.29 8.96
N THR A 95 21.78 21.55 10.05
CA THR A 95 21.65 22.13 11.39
C THR A 95 22.92 22.88 11.79
N ASP A 96 24.09 22.28 11.59
CA ASP A 96 25.41 22.89 11.84
C ASP A 96 25.61 24.16 11.01
N ALA A 97 25.28 24.13 9.71
CA ALA A 97 25.40 25.28 8.82
C ALA A 97 24.51 26.47 9.25
N CYS A 98 23.38 26.19 9.89
CA CYS A 98 22.41 27.18 10.34
C CYS A 98 22.56 27.60 11.81
N GLN A 99 23.50 27.03 12.57
CA GLN A 99 23.65 27.30 14.01
C GLN A 99 23.83 28.78 14.35
N LYS A 100 24.56 29.52 13.51
CA LYS A 100 24.95 30.93 13.73
C LYS A 100 24.00 31.93 13.08
N GLN A 101 22.95 31.47 12.41
CA GLN A 101 22.01 32.34 11.72
C GLN A 101 21.14 33.09 12.75
N SER A 102 21.13 34.42 12.70
CA SER A 102 20.17 35.23 13.45
C SER A 102 18.82 35.20 12.73
N GLY A 103 17.82 34.51 13.28
CA GLY A 103 16.49 34.38 12.68
C GLY A 103 15.88 33.00 12.85
N ASP A 104 14.93 32.64 11.99
CA ASP A 104 14.28 31.32 11.98
C ASP A 104 15.28 30.25 11.50
N LYS A 105 15.79 29.47 12.46
CA LYS A 105 16.70 28.35 12.18
C LYS A 105 16.03 27.26 11.35
N GLY A 106 14.72 27.05 11.52
CA GLY A 106 13.96 26.06 10.75
C GLY A 106 13.89 26.43 9.27
N GLU A 107 13.65 27.71 8.97
CA GLU A 107 13.67 28.22 7.59
C GLU A 107 15.06 28.10 6.96
N CYS A 108 16.12 28.40 7.71
CA CYS A 108 17.49 28.19 7.24
C CYS A 108 17.78 26.73 6.91
N VAL A 109 17.45 25.79 7.80
CA VAL A 109 17.68 24.36 7.60
C VAL A 109 16.90 23.85 6.38
N ALA A 110 15.63 24.22 6.26
CA ALA A 110 14.82 23.84 5.10
C ALA A 110 15.39 24.40 3.78
N HIS A 111 15.84 25.65 3.79
CA HIS A 111 16.48 26.27 2.64
C HIS A 111 17.79 25.57 2.27
N TRP A 112 18.63 25.26 3.26
CA TRP A 112 19.90 24.58 3.06
C TRP A 112 19.71 23.18 2.48
N LEU A 113 18.81 22.37 3.05
CA LEU A 113 18.49 21.02 2.58
C LEU A 113 17.99 21.03 1.13
N LYS A 114 17.11 22.00 0.81
CA LYS A 114 16.63 22.20 -0.56
C LYS A 114 17.79 22.43 -1.54
N TRP A 115 18.71 23.33 -1.22
CA TRP A 115 19.84 23.64 -2.11
C TRP A 115 20.85 22.51 -2.20
N HIS A 116 21.08 21.77 -1.12
CA HIS A 116 21.92 20.58 -1.13
C HIS A 116 21.37 19.52 -2.08
N LYS A 117 20.06 19.22 -1.97
CA LYS A 117 19.36 18.30 -2.87
C LYS A 117 19.47 18.74 -4.33
N ILE A 118 19.14 20.00 -4.62
CA ILE A 118 19.24 20.56 -5.98
C ILE A 118 20.68 20.40 -6.52
N LYS A 119 21.69 20.74 -5.73
CA LYS A 119 23.10 20.64 -6.14
C LYS A 119 23.52 19.20 -6.44
N LYS A 120 23.08 18.25 -5.59
CA LYS A 120 23.32 16.81 -5.77
C LYS A 120 22.66 16.28 -7.06
N ASP A 121 21.37 16.56 -7.23
CA ASP A 121 20.59 16.10 -8.40
C ASP A 121 21.18 16.66 -9.71
N LEU A 122 21.65 17.91 -9.69
CA LEU A 122 22.34 18.49 -10.83
C LEU A 122 23.67 17.81 -11.13
N LYS A 123 24.47 17.51 -10.09
CA LYS A 123 25.75 16.83 -10.25
C LYS A 123 25.59 15.44 -10.86
N GLU A 124 24.56 14.70 -10.43
CA GLU A 124 24.23 13.38 -10.99
C GLU A 124 23.82 13.45 -12.46
N LYS A 125 23.12 14.51 -12.89
CA LYS A 125 22.73 14.70 -14.30
C LYS A 125 23.88 15.13 -15.22
N GLY A 126 24.98 15.65 -14.68
CA GLY A 126 26.12 16.13 -15.48
C GLY A 126 25.66 17.15 -16.54
N LYS A 127 26.11 17.02 -17.80
CA LYS A 127 25.74 17.97 -18.89
C LYS A 127 24.31 17.80 -19.44
N LYS A 128 23.47 16.92 -18.88
CA LYS A 128 22.13 16.59 -19.39
C LYS A 128 21.00 17.43 -18.76
N TYR A 129 21.27 18.70 -18.47
CA TYR A 129 20.23 19.61 -17.96
C TYR A 129 19.22 19.92 -19.06
N GLN A 130 17.93 19.86 -18.72
CA GLN A 130 16.89 20.37 -19.62
C GLN A 130 16.93 21.90 -19.66
N TYR A 131 17.25 22.53 -18.52
CA TYR A 131 17.31 23.98 -18.36
C TYR A 131 18.74 24.45 -18.09
N GLN A 132 19.26 25.31 -18.96
CA GLN A 132 20.60 25.88 -18.81
C GLN A 132 20.61 27.01 -17.77
N PRO A 133 21.68 27.10 -16.94
CA PRO A 133 21.91 28.24 -16.05
C PRO A 133 21.77 29.58 -16.77
N LEU A 134 20.96 30.48 -16.20
CA LEU A 134 20.95 31.87 -16.62
C LEU A 134 22.32 32.52 -16.32
N SER A 135 22.70 33.52 -17.11
CA SER A 135 23.90 34.31 -16.82
C SER A 135 23.74 35.09 -15.50
N ILE A 136 24.86 35.38 -14.83
CA ILE A 136 24.87 36.13 -13.56
C ILE A 136 24.08 37.45 -13.68
N ALA A 137 24.32 38.21 -14.74
CA ALA A 137 23.62 39.46 -15.02
C ALA A 137 22.08 39.30 -15.13
N LYS A 138 21.59 38.14 -15.60
CA LYS A 138 20.15 37.86 -15.66
C LYS A 138 19.57 37.44 -14.31
N ARG A 139 20.37 36.76 -13.48
CA ARG A 139 19.98 36.27 -12.15
C ARG A 139 19.94 37.40 -11.10
N GLU A 140 20.83 38.36 -11.22
CA GLU A 140 20.96 39.50 -10.30
C GLU A 140 20.20 40.74 -10.80
N ASN A 141 19.52 40.64 -11.94
CA ASN A 141 18.70 41.73 -12.46
C ASN A 141 17.55 42.04 -11.47
N PRO A 142 17.42 43.27 -10.95
CA PRO A 142 16.32 43.64 -10.07
C PRO A 142 14.93 43.40 -10.69
N ALA A 143 14.79 43.49 -12.01
CA ALA A 143 13.55 43.19 -12.72
C ALA A 143 13.18 41.69 -12.68
N ALA A 144 14.14 40.81 -12.38
CA ALA A 144 13.91 39.38 -12.20
C ALA A 144 13.33 39.02 -10.82
N ALA A 145 13.30 39.96 -9.87
CA ALA A 145 12.85 39.71 -8.50
C ALA A 145 11.41 39.16 -8.42
N GLN A 146 10.49 39.67 -9.25
CA GLN A 146 9.12 39.18 -9.31
C GLN A 146 9.05 37.74 -9.84
N TYR A 147 9.84 37.40 -10.86
CA TYR A 147 9.91 36.03 -11.38
C TYR A 147 10.47 35.06 -10.34
N GLN A 148 11.47 35.47 -9.57
CA GLN A 148 12.03 34.67 -8.48
C GLN A 148 11.00 34.45 -7.36
N LEU A 149 10.20 35.47 -7.04
CA LEU A 149 9.10 35.36 -6.07
C LEU A 149 8.03 34.38 -6.53
N GLU A 150 7.56 34.49 -7.78
CA GLU A 150 6.56 33.56 -8.32
C GLU A 150 7.10 32.14 -8.43
N LEU A 151 8.36 31.98 -8.83
CA LEU A 151 9.01 30.67 -8.86
C LEU A 151 9.06 30.05 -7.46
N ALA A 152 9.38 30.84 -6.42
CA ALA A 152 9.36 30.35 -5.04
C ALA A 152 7.96 29.89 -4.59
N ARG A 153 6.89 30.61 -5.01
CA ARG A 153 5.50 30.21 -4.74
C ARG A 153 5.13 28.92 -5.45
N ILE A 154 5.47 28.78 -6.74
CA ILE A 154 5.24 27.56 -7.51
C ILE A 154 5.94 26.38 -6.85
N VAL A 155 7.21 26.53 -6.48
CA VAL A 155 7.99 25.48 -5.81
C VAL A 155 7.30 25.04 -4.51
N LYS A 156 6.91 25.99 -3.66
CA LYS A 156 6.21 25.68 -2.40
C LYS A 156 4.92 24.91 -2.64
N ALA A 157 4.11 25.34 -3.61
CA ALA A 157 2.84 24.70 -3.92
C ALA A 157 3.03 23.28 -4.48
N GLU A 158 3.92 23.10 -5.44
CA GLU A 158 4.12 21.82 -6.13
C GLU A 158 4.85 20.80 -5.25
N HIS A 159 5.88 21.22 -4.50
CA HIS A 159 6.49 20.34 -3.48
C HIS A 159 5.49 19.95 -2.40
N GLY A 160 4.62 20.87 -1.97
CA GLY A 160 3.54 20.57 -1.02
C GLY A 160 2.57 19.50 -1.54
N LYS A 161 2.15 19.59 -2.80
CA LYS A 161 1.31 18.57 -3.45
C LYS A 161 2.04 17.23 -3.57
N ALA A 162 3.29 17.25 -4.01
CA ALA A 162 4.10 16.04 -4.16
C ALA A 162 4.31 15.31 -2.83
N ASN A 163 4.65 16.05 -1.77
CA ASN A 163 4.81 15.50 -0.41
C ASN A 163 3.49 14.91 0.10
N LYS A 164 2.37 15.61 -0.09
CA LYS A 164 1.05 15.10 0.29
C LYS A 164 0.73 13.79 -0.44
N ALA A 165 0.94 13.76 -1.75
CA ALA A 165 0.66 12.57 -2.53
C ALA A 165 1.57 11.40 -2.15
N LYS A 166 2.86 11.67 -1.88
CA LYS A 166 3.81 10.67 -1.38
C LYS A 166 3.36 10.11 -0.04
N ASN A 167 2.92 10.96 0.89
CA ASN A 167 2.40 10.53 2.19
C ASN A 167 1.17 9.62 2.05
N ILE A 168 0.22 9.98 1.18
CA ILE A 168 -0.97 9.16 0.91
C ILE A 168 -0.55 7.79 0.36
N ALA A 169 0.36 7.76 -0.61
CA ALA A 169 0.83 6.52 -1.21
C ALA A 169 1.60 5.63 -0.22
N ASP A 170 2.60 6.20 0.46
CA ASP A 170 3.56 5.43 1.28
C ASP A 170 3.00 5.03 2.65
N ASN A 171 2.13 5.87 3.24
CA ASN A 171 1.63 5.67 4.59
C ASN A 171 0.17 5.25 4.62
N GLU A 172 -0.73 6.01 3.98
CA GLU A 172 -2.17 5.77 4.10
C GLU A 172 -2.61 4.54 3.30
N LEU A 173 -2.30 4.48 2.00
CA LEU A 173 -2.67 3.37 1.14
C LEU A 173 -1.97 2.07 1.56
N LYS A 174 -0.70 2.16 1.95
CA LYS A 174 0.06 1.01 2.45
C LYS A 174 -0.51 0.48 3.77
N ALA A 175 -0.82 1.35 4.73
CA ALA A 175 -1.43 0.94 5.99
C ALA A 175 -2.81 0.30 5.77
N ALA A 176 -3.64 0.91 4.92
CA ALA A 176 -4.96 0.37 4.57
C ALA A 176 -4.85 -1.01 3.90
N SER A 177 -3.93 -1.17 2.95
CA SER A 177 -3.69 -2.44 2.24
C SER A 177 -3.20 -3.53 3.19
N ASN A 178 -2.29 -3.20 4.11
CA ASN A 178 -1.80 -4.14 5.12
C ASN A 178 -2.90 -4.55 6.10
N ALA A 179 -3.73 -3.61 6.55
CA ALA A 179 -4.85 -3.88 7.43
C ALA A 179 -5.89 -4.79 6.75
N ALA A 180 -6.27 -4.47 5.51
CA ALA A 180 -7.20 -5.29 4.72
C ALA A 180 -6.66 -6.70 4.47
N THR A 181 -5.38 -6.83 4.10
CA THR A 181 -4.71 -8.13 3.93
C THR A 181 -4.76 -8.95 5.23
N LYS A 182 -4.49 -8.33 6.37
CA LYS A 182 -4.57 -8.99 7.69
C LYS A 182 -6.00 -9.45 8.00
N HIS A 183 -7.01 -8.64 7.69
CA HIS A 183 -8.41 -9.01 7.89
C HIS A 183 -8.81 -10.19 7.00
N MET A 184 -8.39 -10.20 5.73
CA MET A 184 -8.63 -11.32 4.81
C MET A 184 -7.94 -12.61 5.28
N GLN A 185 -6.67 -12.54 5.68
CA GLN A 185 -5.95 -13.70 6.24
C GLN A 185 -6.62 -14.24 7.51
N ASN A 186 -7.04 -13.35 8.40
CA ASN A 186 -7.77 -13.75 9.60
C ASN A 186 -9.12 -14.39 9.26
N ALA A 187 -9.82 -13.93 8.23
CA ALA A 187 -11.05 -14.55 7.77
C ALA A 187 -10.80 -15.93 7.16
N GLN A 188 -9.71 -16.12 6.41
CA GLN A 188 -9.36 -17.41 5.79
C GLN A 188 -8.94 -18.45 6.82
N PHE A 189 -8.00 -18.09 7.70
CA PHE A 189 -7.27 -19.05 8.52
C PHE A 189 -7.56 -18.92 10.01
N GLY A 190 -8.21 -17.84 10.42
CA GLY A 190 -8.46 -17.52 11.82
C GLY A 190 -7.47 -16.49 12.36
N ALA A 191 -7.78 -15.94 13.54
CA ALA A 191 -7.03 -14.83 14.12
C ALA A 191 -5.53 -15.16 14.26
N SER A 192 -4.69 -14.29 13.69
CA SER A 192 -3.22 -14.38 13.73
C SER A 192 -2.63 -15.61 13.04
N LYS A 193 -3.36 -16.18 12.07
CA LYS A 193 -2.90 -17.29 11.24
C LYS A 193 -2.67 -16.83 9.80
N THR A 194 -1.54 -17.22 9.23
CA THR A 194 -1.18 -16.93 7.83
C THR A 194 -1.33 -18.15 6.92
N VAL A 195 -1.53 -19.33 7.51
CA VAL A 195 -1.78 -20.60 6.84
C VAL A 195 -2.76 -21.41 7.65
N PHE A 196 -3.56 -22.24 6.99
CA PHE A 196 -4.34 -23.26 7.67
C PHE A 196 -3.37 -24.31 8.23
N HIS A 197 -3.10 -24.25 9.53
CA HIS A 197 -2.27 -25.26 10.17
C HIS A 197 -2.96 -26.62 10.14
N LYS A 198 -2.18 -27.69 9.98
CA LYS A 198 -2.64 -29.08 10.13
C LYS A 198 -3.57 -29.17 11.35
N VAL A 199 -4.73 -29.80 11.16
CA VAL A 199 -5.75 -29.96 12.17
C VAL A 199 -5.26 -30.95 13.23
N THR A 200 -4.44 -30.46 14.16
CA THR A 200 -4.19 -31.14 15.43
C THR A 200 -5.06 -30.48 16.49
N ALA A 201 -5.46 -31.24 17.50
CA ALA A 201 -6.38 -30.79 18.56
C ALA A 201 -5.91 -29.52 19.31
N ASN A 202 -4.64 -29.13 19.16
CA ASN A 202 -4.03 -27.97 19.82
C ASN A 202 -3.71 -26.79 18.88
N ILE A 203 -3.97 -26.90 17.57
CA ILE A 203 -3.51 -25.90 16.58
C ILE A 203 -4.63 -25.41 15.63
N ALA A 204 -5.70 -26.19 15.43
CA ALA A 204 -6.89 -25.74 14.71
C ALA A 204 -7.96 -25.17 15.66
N HIS A 205 -8.97 -24.48 15.12
CA HIS A 205 -10.18 -24.04 15.84
C HIS A 205 -11.09 -25.22 16.25
N MET A 206 -10.49 -26.32 16.70
CA MET A 206 -11.17 -27.55 17.04
C MET A 206 -11.24 -27.72 18.55
N ALA A 207 -12.41 -28.08 19.04
CA ALA A 207 -12.59 -28.65 20.37
C ALA A 207 -12.15 -30.14 20.37
N THR A 208 -12.23 -30.78 21.54
CA THR A 208 -11.90 -32.21 21.74
C THR A 208 -12.74 -33.18 20.90
N SER A 209 -13.81 -32.71 20.26
CA SER A 209 -14.57 -33.48 19.27
C SER A 209 -14.98 -32.61 18.08
N ARG A 210 -15.16 -33.25 16.93
CA ARG A 210 -15.70 -32.64 15.72
C ARG A 210 -17.08 -31.99 15.94
N THR A 211 -17.96 -32.64 16.70
CA THR A 211 -19.29 -32.10 17.03
C THR A 211 -19.19 -30.82 17.86
N ALA A 212 -18.26 -30.75 18.81
CA ALA A 212 -18.02 -29.54 19.60
C ALA A 212 -17.35 -28.44 18.76
N SER A 213 -16.48 -28.82 17.82
CA SER A 213 -15.78 -27.90 16.91
C SER A 213 -16.70 -27.24 15.87
N ARG A 214 -17.81 -27.90 15.53
CA ARG A 214 -18.83 -27.42 14.58
C ARG A 214 -19.88 -26.49 15.21
N LYS A 215 -19.75 -26.20 16.50
CA LYS A 215 -20.70 -25.36 17.25
C LYS A 215 -20.02 -24.08 17.70
N SER A 216 -20.84 -23.09 18.05
CA SER A 216 -20.37 -21.90 18.79
C SER A 216 -19.62 -22.36 20.05
N PRO A 217 -18.46 -21.76 20.38
CA PRO A 217 -17.88 -20.55 19.79
C PRO A 217 -16.90 -20.78 18.62
N TYR A 218 -16.77 -22.01 18.08
CA TYR A 218 -15.73 -22.38 17.11
C TYR A 218 -16.18 -22.24 15.65
N SER A 219 -17.46 -22.43 15.36
CA SER A 219 -18.05 -22.16 14.03
C SER A 219 -17.94 -20.68 13.65
N GLY A 220 -17.66 -20.37 12.38
CA GLY A 220 -17.59 -18.99 11.90
C GLY A 220 -16.29 -18.27 12.25
N LYS A 221 -15.27 -18.98 12.77
CA LYS A 221 -13.97 -18.39 13.15
C LYS A 221 -13.00 -18.29 11.99
N SER A 222 -13.14 -19.13 10.97
CA SER A 222 -12.39 -19.02 9.72
C SER A 222 -13.06 -19.80 8.60
N LEU A 223 -12.90 -19.33 7.35
CA LEU A 223 -13.44 -19.97 6.16
C LEU A 223 -12.89 -21.39 6.00
N ALA A 224 -11.60 -21.60 6.25
CA ALA A 224 -10.99 -22.92 6.17
C ALA A 224 -11.57 -23.91 7.21
N HIS A 225 -11.87 -23.44 8.43
CA HIS A 225 -12.54 -24.25 9.45
C HIS A 225 -13.98 -24.59 9.05
N ASP A 226 -14.72 -23.60 8.54
CA ASP A 226 -16.11 -23.78 8.13
C ASP A 226 -16.22 -24.71 6.92
N LEU A 227 -15.32 -24.58 5.93
CA LEU A 227 -15.21 -25.49 4.80
C LEU A 227 -14.93 -26.92 5.24
N MET A 228 -14.01 -27.14 6.18
CA MET A 228 -13.76 -28.46 6.75
C MET A 228 -15.00 -28.97 7.51
N CYS A 229 -15.64 -28.12 8.30
CA CYS A 229 -16.86 -28.48 9.03
C CYS A 229 -18.00 -28.89 8.10
N LEU A 230 -18.12 -28.22 6.96
CA LEU A 230 -19.18 -28.42 5.98
C LEU A 230 -18.93 -29.63 5.08
N CYS A 231 -17.67 -29.87 4.68
CA CYS A 231 -17.35 -30.80 3.60
C CYS A 231 -16.69 -32.12 4.05
N ALA A 232 -15.99 -32.14 5.19
CA ALA A 232 -15.23 -33.32 5.58
C ALA A 232 -16.15 -34.51 5.93
N GLU A 233 -15.80 -35.71 5.47
CA GLU A 233 -16.41 -36.99 5.85
C GLU A 233 -16.08 -37.34 7.31
N ASP A 234 -17.01 -37.96 8.04
CA ASP A 234 -16.69 -38.54 9.35
C ASP A 234 -15.99 -39.90 9.19
N SER A 235 -15.50 -40.48 10.28
CA SER A 235 -14.79 -41.76 10.25
C SER A 235 -15.68 -42.97 9.92
N THR A 236 -16.98 -42.75 9.69
CA THR A 236 -18.02 -43.77 9.58
C THR A 236 -18.84 -43.70 8.28
N GLY A 237 -18.69 -42.64 7.49
CA GLY A 237 -19.50 -42.39 6.30
C GLY A 237 -18.67 -41.94 5.10
N SER A 238 -19.15 -42.28 3.90
CA SER A 238 -18.55 -41.92 2.60
C SER A 238 -19.36 -40.83 1.87
N ALA A 239 -20.16 -40.07 2.62
CA ALA A 239 -21.07 -39.07 2.05
C ALA A 239 -20.28 -37.87 1.55
N LYS A 240 -20.46 -37.54 0.27
CA LYS A 240 -19.78 -36.41 -0.38
C LYS A 240 -20.58 -35.15 -0.15
N PHE A 241 -20.58 -34.62 1.08
CA PHE A 241 -21.44 -33.50 1.49
C PHE A 241 -21.32 -32.27 0.58
N CYS A 242 -20.13 -32.00 0.04
CA CYS A 242 -19.89 -30.90 -0.91
C CYS A 242 -19.78 -31.34 -2.38
N GLY A 243 -20.15 -32.59 -2.69
CA GLY A 243 -20.15 -33.14 -4.06
C GLY A 243 -18.85 -33.82 -4.49
N PHE A 244 -17.83 -33.87 -3.63
CA PHE A 244 -16.56 -34.58 -3.86
C PHE A 244 -16.09 -35.26 -2.57
N GLU A 245 -15.18 -36.23 -2.71
CA GLU A 245 -14.59 -36.95 -1.58
C GLU A 245 -13.65 -36.01 -0.81
N VAL A 246 -13.90 -35.85 0.48
CA VAL A 246 -13.07 -35.05 1.39
C VAL A 246 -12.81 -35.88 2.64
N LYS A 247 -11.74 -36.68 2.59
CA LYS A 247 -11.31 -37.44 3.76
C LYS A 247 -11.04 -36.48 4.91
N GLY A 248 -11.63 -36.76 6.07
CA GLY A 248 -11.41 -35.99 7.28
C GLY A 248 -9.93 -35.86 7.60
N CYS A 249 -9.56 -34.83 8.37
CA CYS A 249 -8.25 -34.77 9.00
C CYS A 249 -8.16 -35.95 9.97
N ASN A 250 -7.61 -37.06 9.54
CA ASN A 250 -7.23 -38.13 10.45
C ASN A 250 -6.36 -37.50 11.52
N SER A 251 -6.79 -37.61 12.78
CA SER A 251 -5.91 -37.51 13.92
C SER A 251 -4.79 -38.50 13.67
N GLY A 252 -3.65 -37.99 13.17
CA GLY A 252 -2.42 -38.77 13.08
C GLY A 252 -2.13 -39.34 14.46
N ALA A 253 -1.73 -40.61 14.45
CA ALA A 253 -1.20 -41.34 15.59
C ALA A 253 -0.16 -40.54 16.39
#